data_AF-A0A9D6IUB3-F1
#
_entry.id   AF-A0A9D6IUB3-F1
#
_cell.length_a   1.000
_cell.length_b   1.000
_cell.length_c   1.000
_cell.angle_alpha   90.00
_cell.angle_beta   90.00
_cell.angle_gamma   90.00
#
_symmetry.space_group_name_H-M   'P 1'
#
loop_
_entity.id
_entity.type
_entity.pdbx_description
1 polymer ?
#
loop_
_entity_poly.entity_id
_entity_poly.type
_entity_poly.pdbx_seq_one_letter_code
_entity_poly.pdbx_strand_id
1 'polypeptide(L)'
;MTNSARAFPLLVSMLAAGATSMFFSPGANPQATTIKPGSGEDLRAAYATPTDIAEGKKVAAASCAKCHGLDGVAPANAKGVPHIAGQRPAYLHIELRVYQTGARGENPMAGAVKYLSDDALMKVSAYYASLEPAPPANPRTVKAAPAKPDPLSAGKAAAAGCAGCHGQGGVSTTPGMPSLVGLDPKYLVASMNAYKSGNRKDDMMKTLLAAMSEADIANVALYYALQKPVRAKTPAPGDKEAGKAASATCAGCHGDSGVSGNPATPSLAGQDAQYFAAAMKAYKDGSRKDDTMKGPAVSVDENAVKNMAAFYASQQPQPPKVRKPLTTAEWAQRCDRCHGVDGNSTDPRSPALAGQRVDYLETVLRAYQKGTRKSPQMHAMTDGLTDADVANLAAHYARQKPRAFVYVVLPPKK
;
A
#
# COMPACT_ATOMS: atom_id res chain seq x y z
N MET A 1 -46.13 53.11 26.21
CA MET A 1 -47.50 52.66 25.89
C MET A 1 -47.35 51.56 24.85
N THR A 2 -47.75 50.30 24.98
CA THR A 2 -48.47 49.47 25.97
C THR A 2 -48.19 48.03 25.49
N ASN A 3 -47.64 47.15 26.31
CA ASN A 3 -48.33 45.99 26.90
C ASN A 3 -49.24 45.19 25.93
N SER A 4 -48.94 43.91 25.73
CA SER A 4 -49.59 42.87 26.56
C SER A 4 -49.13 41.46 26.20
N ALA A 5 -48.71 40.77 27.26
CA ALA A 5 -48.54 39.32 27.35
C ALA A 5 -49.89 38.59 27.29
N ARG A 6 -49.86 37.30 26.97
CA ARG A 6 -50.73 36.30 27.61
C ARG A 6 -49.99 34.97 27.82
N ALA A 7 -50.17 34.46 29.02
CA ALA A 7 -49.46 33.36 29.65
C ALA A 7 -50.19 32.01 29.48
N PHE A 8 -49.41 30.91 29.55
CA PHE A 8 -49.56 29.64 30.31
C PHE A 8 -50.96 29.07 30.61
N PRO A 9 -51.14 27.73 30.66
CA PRO A 9 -50.65 26.96 31.83
C PRO A 9 -50.30 25.45 31.67
N LEU A 10 -49.48 24.98 32.65
CA LEU A 10 -49.53 23.72 33.46
C LEU A 10 -49.62 22.33 32.77
N LEU A 11 -49.09 21.21 33.27
CA LEU A 11 -48.20 20.79 34.39
C LEU A 11 -48.06 19.23 34.28
N VAL A 12 -47.21 18.65 35.13
CA VAL A 12 -47.27 17.29 35.73
C VAL A 12 -46.05 16.39 35.43
N SER A 13 -45.29 16.17 36.51
CA SER A 13 -44.19 15.25 36.76
C SER A 13 -44.55 13.76 36.65
N MET A 14 -43.56 12.90 36.38
CA MET A 14 -43.43 11.61 37.06
C MET A 14 -41.98 11.11 37.11
N LEU A 15 -41.46 10.92 38.33
CA LEU A 15 -40.31 10.09 38.64
C LEU A 15 -40.74 8.61 38.62
N ALA A 16 -39.87 7.72 38.12
CA ALA A 16 -39.81 6.33 38.60
C ALA A 16 -38.38 5.81 38.48
N ALA A 17 -37.86 5.33 39.62
CA ALA A 17 -36.57 4.67 39.77
C ALA A 17 -36.65 3.20 39.34
N GLY A 18 -35.54 2.66 38.82
CA GLY A 18 -35.38 1.24 38.54
C GLY A 18 -33.90 0.89 38.46
N ALA A 19 -33.30 0.56 39.61
CA ALA A 19 -31.95 0.02 39.71
C ALA A 19 -31.94 -1.44 39.24
N THR A 20 -30.95 -1.82 38.43
CA THR A 20 -30.58 -3.23 38.25
C THR A 20 -29.07 -3.37 38.24
N SER A 21 -28.64 -4.34 39.03
CA SER A 21 -27.30 -4.52 39.58
C SER A 21 -26.29 -5.08 38.58
N MET A 22 -25.03 -4.78 38.88
CA MET A 22 -23.80 -5.20 38.22
C MET A 22 -23.67 -6.72 38.02
N PHE A 23 -23.16 -7.11 36.85
CA PHE A 23 -22.25 -8.23 36.69
C PHE A 23 -21.03 -7.77 35.90
N PHE A 24 -19.98 -7.36 36.61
CA PHE A 24 -18.64 -7.18 36.04
C PHE A 24 -17.97 -8.55 35.98
N SER A 25 -17.74 -9.07 34.78
CA SER A 25 -16.71 -10.10 34.58
C SER A 25 -15.34 -9.41 34.57
N PRO A 26 -14.33 -9.93 35.30
CA PRO A 26 -12.99 -9.38 35.28
C PRO A 26 -12.29 -9.81 33.99
N GLY A 27 -12.59 -9.10 32.90
CA GLY A 27 -11.74 -9.10 31.72
C GLY A 27 -10.44 -8.39 32.09
N ALA A 28 -9.32 -9.07 31.89
CA ALA A 28 -7.97 -8.56 32.18
C ALA A 28 -7.82 -7.10 31.74
N ASN A 29 -7.58 -6.20 32.71
CA ASN A 29 -7.18 -4.84 32.42
C ASN A 29 -5.87 -4.89 31.62
N PRO A 30 -5.79 -4.38 30.38
CA PRO A 30 -4.50 -3.88 29.91
C PRO A 30 -4.08 -2.80 30.90
N GLN A 31 -2.88 -2.92 31.48
CA GLN A 31 -2.29 -1.81 32.23
C GLN A 31 -2.39 -0.55 31.36
N ALA A 32 -3.06 0.47 31.88
CA ALA A 32 -3.19 1.75 31.20
C ALA A 32 -1.78 2.28 30.92
N THR A 33 -1.40 2.34 29.65
CA THR A 33 -0.23 3.08 29.20
C THR A 33 -0.47 4.54 29.56
N THR A 34 0.22 5.06 30.58
CA THR A 34 0.10 6.44 31.03
C THR A 34 0.66 7.47 30.05
N ILE A 35 1.21 7.04 28.91
CA ILE A 35 1.62 7.94 27.83
C ILE A 35 0.42 8.11 26.89
N LYS A 36 -0.20 9.30 26.90
CA LYS A 36 -1.11 9.76 25.85
C LYS A 36 -0.28 10.51 24.80
N PRO A 37 0.02 9.92 23.62
CA PRO A 37 0.65 10.66 22.53
C PRO A 37 -0.17 11.92 22.22
N GLY A 38 0.45 13.10 22.35
CA GLY A 38 -0.24 14.38 22.13
C GLY A 38 -0.61 15.20 23.38
N SER A 39 -0.24 14.79 24.61
CA SER A 39 -0.45 15.58 25.85
C SER A 39 0.41 16.85 25.94
N GLY A 40 1.40 17.03 25.04
CA GLY A 40 2.35 18.15 25.06
C GLY A 40 3.63 17.87 25.86
N GLU A 41 3.63 16.86 26.74
CA GLU A 41 4.81 16.40 27.48
C GLU A 41 5.93 15.90 26.55
N ASP A 42 5.55 15.29 25.42
CA ASP A 42 6.47 14.78 24.38
C ASP A 42 7.34 15.88 23.75
N LEU A 43 6.90 17.15 23.81
CA LEU A 43 7.63 18.28 23.24
C LEU A 43 8.63 18.88 24.24
N ARG A 44 8.66 18.44 25.49
CA ARG A 44 9.60 18.96 26.50
C ARG A 44 11.06 18.78 26.07
N ALA A 45 11.37 17.71 25.33
CA ALA A 45 12.68 17.47 24.74
C ALA A 45 13.13 18.55 23.75
N ALA A 46 12.22 19.37 23.20
CA ALA A 46 12.56 20.48 22.31
C ALA A 46 13.13 21.72 23.04
N TYR A 47 13.05 21.78 24.37
CA TYR A 47 13.39 22.97 25.18
C TYR A 47 14.60 22.77 26.11
N ALA A 48 15.52 21.88 25.75
CA ALA A 48 16.68 21.56 26.58
C ALA A 48 17.69 22.71 26.70
N THR A 49 18.28 22.85 27.89
CA THR A 49 19.37 23.80 28.17
C THR A 49 20.75 23.22 27.80
N PRO A 50 21.82 24.04 27.72
CA PRO A 50 23.18 23.53 27.56
C PRO A 50 23.60 22.51 28.62
N THR A 51 23.13 22.67 29.86
CA THR A 51 23.35 21.71 30.95
C THR A 51 22.68 20.37 30.66
N ASP A 52 21.42 20.40 30.21
CA ASP A 52 20.68 19.19 29.82
C ASP A 52 21.38 18.43 28.69
N ILE A 53 21.91 19.14 27.69
CA ILE A 53 22.67 18.56 26.58
C ILE A 53 23.97 17.92 27.11
N ALA A 54 24.68 18.58 28.03
CA ALA A 54 25.91 18.06 28.62
C ALA A 54 25.67 16.80 29.47
N GLU A 55 24.57 16.75 30.22
CA GLU A 55 24.14 15.55 30.95
C GLU A 55 23.68 14.44 30.00
N GLY A 56 22.94 14.79 28.95
CA GLY A 56 22.54 13.89 27.88
C GLY A 56 23.73 13.21 27.20
N LYS A 57 24.84 13.94 26.99
CA LYS A 57 26.10 13.37 26.49
C LYS A 57 26.67 12.28 27.38
N LYS A 58 26.56 12.42 28.70
CA LYS A 58 27.02 11.39 29.65
C LYS A 58 26.18 10.12 29.54
N VAL A 59 24.85 10.27 29.42
CA VAL A 59 23.93 9.15 29.18
C VAL A 59 24.23 8.49 27.83
N ALA A 60 24.45 9.27 26.78
CA ALA A 60 24.82 8.78 25.44
C ALA A 60 26.08 7.93 25.46
N ALA A 61 27.13 8.40 26.16
CA ALA A 61 28.39 7.67 26.30
C ALA A 61 28.22 6.33 27.03
N ALA A 62 27.40 6.29 28.07
CA ALA A 62 27.19 5.08 28.87
C ALA A 62 26.32 4.03 28.15
N SER A 63 25.24 4.45 27.47
CA SER A 63 24.18 3.52 27.05
C SER A 63 23.97 3.42 25.54
N CYS A 64 24.46 4.38 24.75
CA CYS A 64 24.06 4.51 23.33
C CYS A 64 25.25 4.40 22.36
N ALA A 65 26.39 4.99 22.73
CA ALA A 65 27.52 5.21 21.83
C ALA A 65 28.13 3.91 21.27
N LYS A 66 28.00 2.78 21.99
CA LYS A 66 28.47 1.46 21.54
C LYS A 66 27.87 1.03 20.19
N CYS A 67 26.63 1.44 19.91
CA CYS A 67 25.94 1.06 18.68
C CYS A 67 25.77 2.25 17.73
N HIS A 68 25.43 3.43 18.26
CA HIS A 68 25.08 4.60 17.44
C HIS A 68 26.24 5.56 17.18
N GLY A 69 27.39 5.37 17.82
CA GLY A 69 28.44 6.38 17.89
C GLY A 69 28.10 7.49 18.88
N LEU A 70 29.11 8.09 19.51
CA LEU A 70 28.88 9.23 20.42
C LEU A 70 28.46 10.49 19.66
N ASP A 71 28.85 10.56 18.39
CA ASP A 71 28.43 11.57 17.40
C ASP A 71 27.04 11.26 16.81
N GLY A 72 26.42 10.13 17.16
CA GLY A 72 25.11 9.71 16.65
C GLY A 72 25.13 9.23 15.20
N VAL A 73 26.32 9.05 14.62
CA VAL A 73 26.53 8.51 13.27
C VAL A 73 26.92 7.04 13.40
N ALA A 74 25.92 6.16 13.31
CA ALA A 74 26.14 4.71 13.37
C ALA A 74 27.23 4.23 12.39
N PRO A 75 28.18 3.39 12.84
CA PRO A 75 29.28 2.92 12.00
C PRO A 75 28.76 1.96 10.92
N ALA A 76 29.48 1.90 9.79
CA ALA A 76 29.04 1.16 8.61
C ALA A 76 28.78 -0.35 8.86
N ASN A 77 29.48 -0.95 9.84
CA ASN A 77 29.31 -2.36 10.21
C ASN A 77 28.08 -2.62 11.11
N ALA A 78 27.46 -1.59 11.70
CA ALA A 78 26.33 -1.73 12.61
C ALA A 78 25.02 -1.92 11.83
N LYS A 79 24.83 -3.08 11.17
CA LYS A 79 23.65 -3.36 10.34
C LYS A 79 22.33 -3.09 11.08
N GLY A 80 21.41 -2.38 10.44
CA GLY A 80 20.09 -2.05 11.00
C GLY A 80 20.11 -1.03 12.14
N VAL A 81 21.27 -0.45 12.48
CA VAL A 81 21.38 0.62 13.48
C VAL A 81 21.28 1.98 12.78
N PRO A 82 20.31 2.84 13.14
CA PRO A 82 20.13 4.13 12.49
C PRO A 82 21.14 5.19 12.94
N HIS A 83 21.37 6.15 12.05
CA HIS A 83 21.86 7.47 12.46
C HIS A 83 20.79 8.18 13.30
N ILE A 84 21.20 8.73 14.43
CA ILE A 84 20.34 9.48 15.36
C ILE A 84 20.81 10.92 15.56
N ALA A 85 22.00 11.27 15.06
CA ALA A 85 22.51 12.63 15.02
C ALA A 85 21.56 13.56 14.26
N GLY A 86 21.23 14.71 14.86
CA GLY A 86 20.39 15.74 14.26
C GLY A 86 18.93 15.34 14.04
N GLN A 87 18.50 14.19 14.57
CA GLN A 87 17.09 13.77 14.53
C GLN A 87 16.23 14.66 15.43
N ARG A 88 14.91 14.69 15.23
CA ARG A 88 14.01 15.51 16.05
C ARG A 88 14.01 15.05 17.52
N PRO A 89 14.18 15.96 18.51
CA PRO A 89 14.32 15.56 19.91
C PRO A 89 13.04 14.95 20.50
N ALA A 90 11.87 15.49 20.12
CA ALA A 90 10.59 14.93 20.54
C ALA A 90 10.36 13.53 19.92
N TYR A 91 10.68 13.35 18.63
CA TYR A 91 10.67 12.03 18.00
C TYR A 91 11.55 11.03 18.76
N LEU A 92 12.83 11.39 19.02
CA LEU A 92 13.74 10.52 19.75
C LEU A 92 13.18 10.13 21.13
N HIS A 93 12.65 11.10 21.89
CA HIS A 93 12.07 10.84 23.20
C HIS A 93 10.85 9.93 23.15
N ILE A 94 9.92 10.19 22.22
CA ILE A 94 8.74 9.33 21.98
C ILE A 94 9.20 7.90 21.69
N GLU A 95 10.15 7.72 20.79
CA GLU A 95 10.58 6.38 20.39
C GLU A 95 11.33 5.63 21.49
N LEU A 96 12.16 6.32 22.27
CA LEU A 96 12.83 5.71 23.42
C LEU A 96 11.81 5.20 24.45
N ARG A 97 10.73 5.95 24.71
CA ARG A 97 9.63 5.48 25.58
C ARG A 97 8.86 4.31 24.96
N VAL A 98 8.64 4.32 23.65
CA VAL A 98 8.03 3.18 22.92
C VAL A 98 8.91 1.92 23.03
N TYR A 99 10.23 2.05 23.06
CA TYR A 99 11.13 0.93 23.35
C TYR A 99 11.04 0.47 24.81
N GLN A 100 10.91 1.38 25.78
CA GLN A 100 10.74 1.03 27.20
C GLN A 100 9.47 0.21 27.46
N THR A 101 8.38 0.51 26.77
CA THR A 101 7.12 -0.23 26.91
C THR A 101 7.09 -1.56 26.17
N GLY A 102 8.14 -1.87 25.38
CA GLY A 102 8.18 -3.07 24.53
C GLY A 102 7.25 -3.00 23.31
N ALA A 103 6.62 -1.85 23.02
CA ALA A 103 5.70 -1.69 21.90
C ALA A 103 6.36 -1.86 20.51
N ARG A 104 7.69 -1.80 20.45
CA ARG A 104 8.52 -2.13 19.27
C ARG A 104 9.07 -3.57 19.25
N GLY A 105 8.51 -4.45 20.07
CA GLY A 105 8.94 -5.85 20.19
C GLY A 105 10.30 -6.01 20.87
N GLU A 106 10.82 -7.24 20.90
CA GLU A 106 12.14 -7.53 21.45
C GLU A 106 13.24 -7.05 20.50
N ASN A 107 14.09 -6.15 20.98
CA ASN A 107 15.22 -5.62 20.23
C ASN A 107 16.28 -5.07 21.19
N PRO A 108 17.53 -4.88 20.72
CA PRO A 108 18.62 -4.37 21.56
C PRO A 108 18.33 -3.02 22.23
N MET A 109 17.49 -2.17 21.62
CA MET A 109 17.14 -0.87 22.19
C MET A 109 16.29 -1.00 23.45
N ALA A 110 15.38 -1.99 23.54
CA ALA A 110 14.58 -2.22 24.74
C ALA A 110 15.46 -2.43 25.98
N GLY A 111 16.57 -3.17 25.85
CA GLY A 111 17.56 -3.34 26.91
C GLY A 111 18.32 -2.05 27.24
N ALA A 112 18.69 -1.26 26.23
CA ALA A 112 19.44 -0.01 26.40
C ALA A 112 18.65 1.07 27.16
N VAL A 113 17.32 1.11 27.02
CA VAL A 113 16.47 2.13 27.64
C VAL A 113 15.78 1.69 28.93
N LYS A 114 15.79 0.39 29.24
CA LYS A 114 14.98 -0.23 30.31
C LYS A 114 15.08 0.47 31.67
N TYR A 115 16.26 0.94 32.03
CA TYR A 115 16.56 1.52 33.35
C TYR A 115 16.81 3.03 33.31
N LEU A 116 16.55 3.68 32.18
CA LEU A 116 16.70 5.13 32.06
C LEU A 116 15.44 5.84 32.58
N SER A 117 15.62 6.90 33.36
CA SER A 117 14.51 7.78 33.76
C SER A 117 14.00 8.58 32.56
N ASP A 118 12.77 9.07 32.63
CA ASP A 118 12.20 9.94 31.58
C ASP A 118 13.06 11.20 31.36
N ASP A 119 13.60 11.77 32.44
CA ASP A 119 14.53 12.90 32.38
C ASP A 119 15.84 12.53 31.63
N ALA A 120 16.39 11.34 31.87
CA ALA A 120 17.56 10.85 31.13
C ALA A 120 17.24 10.63 29.64
N LEU A 121 16.05 10.10 29.31
CA LEU A 121 15.59 9.94 27.93
C LEU A 121 15.44 11.28 27.22
N MET A 122 14.91 12.29 27.90
CA MET A 122 14.76 13.63 27.37
C MET A 122 16.12 14.26 27.09
N LYS A 123 17.05 14.20 28.04
CA LYS A 123 18.40 14.77 27.92
C LYS A 123 19.22 14.10 26.82
N VAL A 124 19.20 12.77 26.72
CA VAL A 124 19.91 12.06 25.64
C VAL A 124 19.30 12.34 24.26
N SER A 125 17.97 12.50 24.20
CA SER A 125 17.28 12.91 22.97
C SER A 125 17.72 14.30 22.53
N ALA A 126 17.79 15.26 23.47
CA ALA A 126 18.28 16.60 23.19
C ALA A 126 19.76 16.61 22.76
N TYR A 127 20.61 15.78 23.39
CA TYR A 127 22.00 15.66 23.02
C TYR A 127 22.17 15.22 21.56
N TYR A 128 21.62 14.07 21.16
CA TYR A 128 21.80 13.57 19.78
C TYR A 128 21.18 14.49 18.74
N ALA A 129 20.05 15.09 19.06
CA ALA A 129 19.39 16.03 18.17
C ALA A 129 20.14 17.37 18.01
N SER A 130 21.03 17.73 18.96
CA SER A 130 21.94 18.89 18.85
C SER A 130 23.16 18.64 17.95
N LEU A 131 23.41 17.39 17.55
CA LEU A 131 24.57 17.04 16.74
C LEU A 131 24.30 17.31 15.25
N GLU A 132 25.37 17.52 14.49
CA GLU A 132 25.31 17.59 13.04
C GLU A 132 24.80 16.25 12.47
N PRO A 133 23.77 16.24 11.61
CA PRO A 133 23.29 15.02 10.98
C PRO A 133 24.39 14.29 10.18
N ALA A 134 24.23 12.99 10.03
CA ALA A 134 25.13 12.19 9.19
C ALA A 134 25.21 12.76 7.76
N PRO A 135 26.39 12.77 7.11
CA PRO A 135 26.49 13.19 5.72
C PRO A 135 25.65 12.26 4.82
N PRO A 136 25.10 12.78 3.71
CA PRO A 136 24.35 11.95 2.77
C PRO A 136 25.22 10.82 2.24
N ALA A 137 24.60 9.67 2.00
CA ALA A 137 25.28 8.51 1.48
C ALA A 137 25.89 8.80 0.11
N ASN A 138 27.13 8.37 -0.09
CA ASN A 138 27.85 8.58 -1.34
C ASN A 138 27.12 7.85 -2.49
N PRO A 139 26.68 8.57 -3.56
CA PRO A 139 25.99 7.96 -4.69
C PRO A 139 26.79 6.87 -5.41
N ARG A 140 28.13 6.88 -5.28
CA ARG A 140 29.02 5.87 -5.86
C ARG A 140 28.99 4.54 -5.11
N THR A 141 28.75 4.56 -3.80
CA THR A 141 28.77 3.36 -2.94
C THR A 141 27.36 2.84 -2.68
N VAL A 142 26.39 3.73 -2.51
CA VAL A 142 24.97 3.37 -2.43
C VAL A 142 24.41 3.44 -3.82
N LYS A 143 24.36 2.32 -4.55
CA LYS A 143 23.61 2.24 -5.80
C LYS A 143 22.13 2.07 -5.47
N ALA A 144 21.27 2.90 -6.07
CA ALA A 144 19.85 2.56 -6.14
C ALA A 144 19.73 1.17 -6.79
N ALA A 145 18.67 0.42 -6.46
CA ALA A 145 18.39 -0.80 -7.21
C ALA A 145 18.40 -0.45 -8.71
N PRO A 146 18.99 -1.29 -9.58
CA PRO A 146 18.96 -1.02 -11.01
C PRO A 146 17.51 -0.71 -11.38
N ALA A 147 17.30 0.45 -12.01
CA ALA A 147 15.98 0.91 -12.36
C ALA A 147 15.34 -0.17 -13.23
N LYS A 148 14.45 -0.99 -12.65
CA LYS A 148 13.64 -1.89 -13.43
C LYS A 148 12.83 -0.98 -14.37
N PRO A 149 12.73 -1.33 -15.67
CA PRO A 149 11.91 -0.54 -16.57
C PRO A 149 10.53 -0.39 -15.96
N ASP A 150 9.94 0.81 -16.04
CA ASP A 150 8.58 1.07 -15.58
C ASP A 150 7.66 -0.08 -16.02
N PRO A 151 6.98 -0.79 -15.10
CA PRO A 151 6.18 -1.96 -15.43
C PRO A 151 5.19 -1.72 -16.58
N LEU A 152 4.68 -0.49 -16.71
CA LEU A 152 3.82 -0.09 -17.82
C LEU A 152 4.57 0.03 -19.15
N SER A 153 5.73 0.68 -19.16
CA SER A 153 6.60 0.77 -20.33
C SER A 153 7.09 -0.62 -20.78
N ALA A 154 7.53 -1.44 -19.82
CA ALA A 154 7.93 -2.83 -20.05
C ALA A 154 6.77 -3.65 -20.62
N GLY A 155 5.58 -3.51 -20.02
CA GLY A 155 4.37 -4.19 -20.46
C GLY A 155 3.96 -3.79 -21.87
N LYS A 156 4.04 -2.49 -22.20
CA LYS A 156 3.80 -2.00 -23.56
C LYS A 156 4.77 -2.60 -24.57
N ALA A 157 6.05 -2.69 -24.23
CA ALA A 157 7.08 -3.28 -25.09
C ALA A 157 6.84 -4.79 -25.30
N ALA A 158 6.60 -5.53 -24.22
CA ALA A 158 6.30 -6.96 -24.27
C ALA A 158 4.96 -7.25 -25.00
N ALA A 159 3.99 -6.33 -24.94
CA ALA A 159 2.71 -6.44 -25.63
C ALA A 159 2.75 -6.04 -27.12
N ALA A 160 3.89 -5.60 -27.65
CA ALA A 160 3.98 -5.05 -29.01
C ALA A 160 3.45 -6.02 -30.09
N GLY A 161 3.70 -7.33 -29.93
CA GLY A 161 3.21 -8.36 -30.85
C GLY A 161 1.72 -8.72 -30.67
N CYS A 162 1.14 -8.44 -29.51
CA CYS A 162 -0.22 -8.86 -29.18
C CYS A 162 -1.28 -8.07 -29.96
N ALA A 163 -1.00 -6.79 -30.26
CA ALA A 163 -1.93 -5.91 -30.98
C ALA A 163 -2.23 -6.36 -32.43
N GLY A 164 -1.37 -7.20 -33.02
CA GLY A 164 -1.58 -7.75 -34.37
C GLY A 164 -2.84 -8.63 -34.47
N CYS A 165 -3.18 -9.34 -33.40
CA CYS A 165 -4.39 -10.17 -33.34
C CYS A 165 -5.48 -9.53 -32.46
N HIS A 166 -5.11 -9.05 -31.26
CA HIS A 166 -6.07 -8.53 -30.28
C HIS A 166 -6.51 -7.08 -30.54
N GLY A 167 -6.05 -6.49 -31.65
CA GLY A 167 -6.36 -5.13 -32.06
C GLY A 167 -5.55 -4.06 -31.30
N GLN A 168 -5.57 -2.85 -31.85
CA GLN A 168 -4.85 -1.71 -31.27
C GLN A 168 -5.38 -1.37 -29.89
N GLY A 169 -4.48 -1.23 -28.91
CA GLY A 169 -4.83 -1.04 -27.50
C GLY A 169 -5.53 -2.23 -26.85
N GLY A 170 -5.58 -3.41 -27.49
CA GLY A 170 -6.23 -4.61 -26.97
C GLY A 170 -7.74 -4.65 -27.14
N VAL A 171 -8.30 -3.80 -28.01
CA VAL A 171 -9.72 -3.83 -28.40
C VAL A 171 -9.85 -4.64 -29.68
N SER A 172 -10.49 -5.80 -29.59
CA SER A 172 -10.62 -6.70 -30.74
C SER A 172 -11.47 -6.09 -31.85
N THR A 173 -10.99 -6.26 -33.08
CA THR A 173 -11.66 -5.95 -34.34
C THR A 173 -11.85 -7.18 -35.21
N THR A 174 -11.41 -8.35 -34.73
CA THR A 174 -11.38 -9.60 -35.49
C THR A 174 -12.32 -10.60 -34.82
N PRO A 175 -13.36 -11.07 -35.51
CA PRO A 175 -14.29 -12.04 -34.95
C PRO A 175 -13.56 -13.30 -34.47
N GLY A 176 -13.89 -13.76 -33.26
CA GLY A 176 -13.26 -14.92 -32.61
C GLY A 176 -12.05 -14.55 -31.76
N MET A 177 -11.55 -13.33 -31.85
CA MET A 177 -10.39 -12.86 -31.09
C MET A 177 -10.84 -12.04 -29.86
N PRO A 178 -10.33 -12.33 -28.65
CA PRO A 178 -10.76 -11.60 -27.48
C PRO A 178 -10.14 -10.20 -27.39
N SER A 179 -10.91 -9.25 -26.87
CA SER A 179 -10.41 -8.02 -26.27
C SER A 179 -9.68 -8.33 -24.97
N LEU A 180 -8.53 -7.68 -24.76
CA LEU A 180 -7.69 -7.79 -23.57
C LEU A 180 -7.97 -6.68 -22.54
N VAL A 181 -8.70 -5.64 -22.95
CA VAL A 181 -9.07 -4.50 -22.10
C VAL A 181 -10.27 -4.81 -21.20
N GLY A 182 -10.36 -4.11 -20.07
CA GLY A 182 -11.46 -4.30 -19.10
C GLY A 182 -11.34 -5.56 -18.26
N LEU A 183 -10.24 -6.32 -18.42
CA LEU A 183 -9.90 -7.49 -17.64
C LEU A 183 -8.92 -7.15 -16.52
N ASP A 184 -9.09 -7.78 -15.37
CA ASP A 184 -8.19 -7.61 -14.23
C ASP A 184 -6.80 -8.25 -14.52
N PRO A 185 -5.68 -7.62 -14.09
CA PRO A 185 -4.35 -8.18 -14.25
C PRO A 185 -4.22 -9.59 -13.68
N LYS A 186 -4.88 -9.88 -12.55
CA LYS A 186 -4.82 -11.21 -11.92
C LYS A 186 -5.41 -12.27 -12.84
N TYR A 187 -6.55 -11.98 -13.46
CA TYR A 187 -7.16 -12.85 -14.45
C TYR A 187 -6.29 -12.98 -15.72
N LEU A 188 -5.72 -11.88 -16.22
CA LEU A 188 -4.85 -11.91 -17.40
C LEU A 188 -3.59 -12.77 -17.17
N VAL A 189 -2.92 -12.60 -16.03
CA VAL A 189 -1.77 -13.44 -15.63
C VAL A 189 -2.18 -14.91 -15.54
N ALA A 190 -3.28 -15.22 -14.85
CA ALA A 190 -3.77 -16.58 -14.71
C ALA A 190 -4.12 -17.20 -16.08
N SER A 191 -4.75 -16.44 -16.97
CA SER A 191 -5.09 -16.88 -18.32
C SER A 191 -3.84 -17.15 -19.16
N MET A 192 -2.84 -16.27 -19.13
CA MET A 192 -1.57 -16.48 -19.85
C MET A 192 -0.84 -17.73 -19.33
N ASN A 193 -0.79 -17.90 -18.01
CA ASN A 193 -0.19 -19.09 -17.40
C ASN A 193 -0.99 -20.38 -17.69
N ALA A 194 -2.31 -20.30 -17.83
CA ALA A 194 -3.13 -21.43 -18.25
C ALA A 194 -2.82 -21.87 -19.70
N TYR A 195 -2.57 -20.92 -20.61
CA TYR A 195 -2.10 -21.24 -21.98
C TYR A 195 -0.70 -21.85 -21.96
N LYS A 196 0.25 -21.24 -21.23
CA LYS A 196 1.64 -21.70 -21.10
C LYS A 196 1.73 -23.14 -20.55
N SER A 197 0.89 -23.47 -19.55
CA SER A 197 0.79 -24.81 -18.96
C SER A 197 -0.04 -25.82 -19.77
N GLY A 198 -0.81 -25.37 -20.76
CA GLY A 198 -1.73 -26.21 -21.53
C GLY A 198 -3.05 -26.54 -20.82
N ASN A 199 -3.32 -25.94 -19.66
CA ASN A 199 -4.65 -26.00 -19.00
C ASN A 199 -5.73 -25.26 -19.80
N ARG A 200 -5.32 -24.33 -20.66
CA ARG A 200 -6.12 -23.73 -21.70
C ARG A 200 -5.48 -24.04 -23.05
N LYS A 201 -6.10 -24.91 -23.85
CA LYS A 201 -5.54 -25.38 -25.12
C LYS A 201 -5.72 -24.31 -26.21
N ASP A 202 -4.60 -23.86 -26.77
CA ASP A 202 -4.50 -23.06 -27.99
C ASP A 202 -3.02 -23.03 -28.39
N ASP A 203 -2.66 -23.64 -29.52
CA ASP A 203 -1.26 -23.84 -29.90
C ASP A 203 -0.56 -22.52 -30.25
N MET A 204 -1.30 -21.56 -30.80
CA MET A 204 -0.78 -20.23 -31.13
C MET A 204 -0.46 -19.47 -29.85
N MET A 205 -1.40 -19.35 -28.92
CA MET A 205 -1.18 -18.67 -27.64
C MET A 205 -0.12 -19.37 -26.79
N LYS A 206 -0.08 -20.70 -26.78
CA LYS A 206 0.98 -21.45 -26.08
C LYS A 206 2.35 -21.11 -26.65
N THR A 207 2.50 -21.06 -27.98
CA THR A 207 3.76 -20.72 -28.65
C THR A 207 4.19 -19.30 -28.36
N LEU A 208 3.27 -18.33 -28.44
CA LEU A 208 3.54 -16.91 -28.16
C LEU A 208 4.00 -16.67 -26.71
N LEU A 209 3.42 -17.40 -25.75
CA LEU A 209 3.70 -17.22 -24.33
C LEU A 209 4.89 -18.07 -23.82
N ALA A 210 5.37 -19.03 -24.62
CA ALA A 210 6.42 -19.97 -24.19
C ALA A 210 7.72 -19.27 -23.78
N ALA A 211 8.09 -18.20 -24.49
CA ALA A 211 9.31 -17.43 -24.24
C ALA A 211 9.13 -16.27 -23.24
N MET A 212 7.90 -16.01 -22.77
CA MET A 212 7.65 -14.90 -21.86
C MET A 212 8.05 -15.25 -20.42
N SER A 213 8.80 -14.33 -19.80
CA SER A 213 9.12 -14.41 -18.38
C SER A 213 7.88 -14.10 -17.52
N GLU A 214 7.86 -14.55 -16.26
CA GLU A 214 6.78 -14.21 -15.33
C GLU A 214 6.64 -12.69 -15.14
N ALA A 215 7.76 -11.95 -15.21
CA ALA A 215 7.75 -10.50 -15.15
C ALA A 215 7.07 -9.87 -16.38
N ASP A 216 7.34 -10.38 -17.59
CA ASP A 216 6.71 -9.88 -18.81
C ASP A 216 5.20 -10.17 -18.81
N ILE A 217 4.79 -11.36 -18.36
CA ILE A 217 3.39 -11.75 -18.21
C ILE A 217 2.67 -10.76 -17.26
N ALA A 218 3.26 -10.48 -16.10
CA ALA A 218 2.69 -9.51 -15.15
C ALA A 218 2.63 -8.09 -15.73
N ASN A 219 3.66 -7.66 -16.45
CA ASN A 219 3.73 -6.33 -17.04
C ASN A 219 2.72 -6.15 -18.18
N VAL A 220 2.55 -7.15 -19.06
CA VAL A 220 1.55 -7.14 -20.13
C VAL A 220 0.14 -7.10 -19.55
N ALA A 221 -0.13 -7.91 -18.51
CA ALA A 221 -1.41 -7.91 -17.83
C ALA A 221 -1.76 -6.52 -17.25
N LEU A 222 -0.80 -5.88 -16.59
CA LEU A 222 -0.96 -4.53 -16.07
C LEU A 222 -1.17 -3.50 -17.18
N TYR A 223 -0.41 -3.59 -18.27
CA TYR A 223 -0.51 -2.68 -19.40
C TYR A 223 -1.92 -2.67 -20.02
N TYR A 224 -2.50 -3.85 -20.27
CA TYR A 224 -3.84 -3.97 -20.85
C TYR A 224 -4.96 -3.60 -19.88
N ALA A 225 -4.82 -3.93 -18.60
CA ALA A 225 -5.79 -3.56 -17.58
C ALA A 225 -5.95 -2.03 -17.42
N LEU A 226 -4.90 -1.27 -17.72
CA LEU A 226 -4.89 0.19 -17.65
C LEU A 226 -5.30 0.88 -18.96
N GLN A 227 -5.57 0.13 -20.03
CA GLN A 227 -6.14 0.70 -21.26
C GLN A 227 -7.61 1.05 -21.06
N LYS A 228 -8.07 2.11 -21.75
CA LYS A 228 -9.49 2.48 -21.75
C LYS A 228 -10.30 1.36 -22.40
N PRO A 229 -11.20 0.69 -21.67
CA PRO A 229 -11.96 -0.39 -22.25
C PRO A 229 -13.03 0.13 -23.22
N VAL A 230 -13.16 -0.55 -24.34
CA VAL A 230 -14.15 -0.29 -25.38
C VAL A 230 -14.71 -1.63 -25.83
N ARG A 231 -15.97 -1.65 -26.27
CA ARG A 231 -16.58 -2.85 -26.85
C ARG A 231 -15.79 -3.34 -28.05
N ALA A 232 -15.67 -4.66 -28.21
CA ALA A 232 -15.16 -5.28 -29.42
C ALA A 232 -15.95 -4.76 -30.63
N LYS A 233 -15.24 -4.45 -31.71
CA LYS A 233 -15.85 -3.92 -32.95
C LYS A 233 -16.13 -5.06 -33.92
N THR A 234 -16.90 -6.04 -33.47
CA THR A 234 -17.18 -7.27 -34.21
C THR A 234 -18.69 -7.57 -34.23
N PRO A 235 -19.19 -8.33 -35.23
CA PRO A 235 -20.58 -8.71 -35.29
C PRO A 235 -20.98 -9.59 -34.09
N ALA A 236 -22.14 -9.32 -33.52
CA ALA A 236 -22.69 -10.05 -32.38
C ALA A 236 -24.12 -10.54 -32.71
N PRO A 237 -24.26 -11.60 -33.53
CA PRO A 237 -25.57 -12.10 -33.93
C PRO A 237 -26.26 -12.82 -32.76
N GLY A 238 -27.51 -12.47 -32.49
CA GLY A 238 -28.32 -13.06 -31.42
C GLY A 238 -29.33 -12.06 -30.86
N ASP A 239 -30.29 -12.57 -30.10
CA ASP A 239 -31.27 -11.75 -29.39
C ASP A 239 -30.70 -11.31 -28.04
N LYS A 240 -30.53 -10.00 -27.86
CA LYS A 240 -29.94 -9.40 -26.65
C LYS A 240 -30.86 -9.53 -25.44
N GLU A 241 -32.18 -9.47 -25.62
CA GLU A 241 -33.14 -9.57 -24.51
C GLU A 241 -33.26 -11.03 -24.05
N ALA A 242 -33.32 -11.97 -24.98
CA ALA A 242 -33.21 -13.39 -24.66
C ALA A 242 -31.85 -13.71 -24.00
N GLY A 243 -30.77 -13.06 -24.45
CA GLY A 243 -29.43 -13.20 -23.89
C GLY A 243 -29.31 -12.68 -22.47
N LYS A 244 -29.95 -11.55 -22.17
CA LYS A 244 -30.04 -11.00 -20.81
C LYS A 244 -30.75 -11.97 -19.88
N ALA A 245 -31.89 -12.52 -20.29
CA ALA A 245 -32.63 -13.52 -19.51
C ALA A 245 -31.80 -14.79 -19.27
N ALA A 246 -31.13 -15.31 -20.31
CA ALA A 246 -30.24 -16.47 -20.21
C ALA A 246 -29.00 -16.23 -19.32
N SER A 247 -28.60 -14.97 -19.14
CA SER A 247 -27.43 -14.58 -18.33
C SER A 247 -27.71 -14.43 -16.84
N ALA A 248 -28.95 -14.64 -16.38
CA ALA A 248 -29.36 -14.39 -15.00
C ALA A 248 -28.50 -15.13 -13.96
N THR A 249 -28.15 -16.39 -14.23
CA THR A 249 -27.30 -17.20 -13.33
C THR A 249 -25.82 -16.80 -13.37
N CYS A 250 -25.38 -16.14 -14.45
CA CYS A 250 -24.00 -15.70 -14.66
C CYS A 250 -23.69 -14.43 -13.88
N ALA A 251 -24.70 -13.60 -13.63
CA ALA A 251 -24.59 -12.31 -12.95
C ALA A 251 -24.01 -12.42 -11.54
N GLY A 252 -24.27 -13.52 -10.83
CA GLY A 252 -23.75 -13.73 -9.47
C GLY A 252 -22.22 -13.73 -9.37
N CYS A 253 -21.51 -14.05 -10.46
CA CYS A 253 -20.04 -14.01 -10.51
C CYS A 253 -19.51 -12.90 -11.45
N HIS A 254 -20.15 -12.73 -12.61
CA HIS A 254 -19.67 -11.81 -13.65
C HIS A 254 -20.29 -10.41 -13.57
N GLY A 255 -21.27 -10.19 -12.68
CA GLY A 255 -22.06 -8.96 -12.58
C GLY A 255 -23.20 -8.90 -13.59
N ASP A 256 -24.25 -8.15 -13.27
CA ASP A 256 -25.48 -8.07 -14.09
C ASP A 256 -25.22 -7.63 -15.54
N SER A 257 -24.31 -6.68 -15.72
CA SER A 257 -23.87 -6.20 -17.04
C SER A 257 -22.60 -6.90 -17.54
N GLY A 258 -22.14 -7.96 -16.88
CA GLY A 258 -20.88 -8.63 -17.20
C GLY A 258 -19.63 -7.85 -16.78
N VAL A 259 -19.75 -6.92 -15.81
CA VAL A 259 -18.61 -6.22 -15.21
C VAL A 259 -18.33 -6.87 -13.85
N SER A 260 -17.27 -7.66 -13.74
CA SER A 260 -16.98 -8.37 -12.50
C SER A 260 -16.28 -7.47 -11.49
N GLY A 261 -16.66 -7.58 -10.22
CA GLY A 261 -15.96 -6.96 -9.09
C GLY A 261 -14.83 -7.83 -8.52
N ASN A 262 -14.69 -9.08 -8.94
CA ASN A 262 -13.71 -10.03 -8.43
C ASN A 262 -12.49 -10.11 -9.38
N PRO A 263 -11.26 -9.82 -8.91
CA PRO A 263 -10.04 -9.90 -9.73
C PRO A 263 -9.77 -11.26 -10.40
N ALA A 264 -10.29 -12.36 -9.84
CA ALA A 264 -10.12 -13.70 -10.42
C ALA A 264 -11.20 -14.04 -11.48
N THR A 265 -12.31 -13.31 -11.50
CA THR A 265 -13.44 -13.56 -12.42
C THR A 265 -13.38 -12.55 -13.56
N PRO A 266 -13.38 -12.98 -14.83
CA PRO A 266 -13.29 -12.04 -15.94
C PRO A 266 -14.57 -11.23 -16.12
N SER A 267 -14.41 -9.96 -16.50
CA SER A 267 -15.49 -9.20 -17.11
C SER A 267 -15.82 -9.76 -18.50
N LEU A 268 -17.12 -9.86 -18.79
CA LEU A 268 -17.68 -10.31 -20.06
C LEU A 268 -18.17 -9.13 -20.92
N ALA A 269 -18.44 -7.99 -20.29
CA ALA A 269 -18.96 -6.80 -20.96
C ALA A 269 -18.06 -6.37 -22.13
N GLY A 270 -18.67 -6.13 -23.29
CA GLY A 270 -17.97 -5.66 -24.49
C GLY A 270 -16.99 -6.66 -25.11
N GLN A 271 -17.01 -7.93 -24.70
CA GLN A 271 -16.16 -8.97 -25.29
C GLN A 271 -16.67 -9.40 -26.67
N ASP A 272 -15.77 -9.92 -27.51
CA ASP A 272 -16.14 -10.49 -28.80
C ASP A 272 -17.11 -11.68 -28.66
N ALA A 273 -18.20 -11.65 -29.44
CA ALA A 273 -19.28 -12.62 -29.32
C ALA A 273 -18.86 -14.04 -29.75
N GLN A 274 -18.03 -14.15 -30.79
CA GLN A 274 -17.56 -15.46 -31.27
C GLN A 274 -16.55 -16.06 -30.30
N TYR A 275 -15.66 -15.25 -29.73
CA TYR A 275 -14.76 -15.67 -28.67
C TYR A 275 -15.54 -16.13 -27.44
N PHE A 276 -16.59 -15.42 -27.03
CA PHE A 276 -17.46 -15.86 -25.93
C PHE A 276 -18.03 -17.25 -26.21
N ALA A 277 -18.60 -17.48 -27.40
CA ALA A 277 -19.13 -18.78 -27.77
C ALA A 277 -18.06 -19.87 -27.80
N ALA A 278 -16.88 -19.58 -28.36
CA ALA A 278 -15.74 -20.49 -28.38
C ALA A 278 -15.25 -20.83 -26.95
N ALA A 279 -15.21 -19.85 -26.04
CA ALA A 279 -14.84 -20.06 -24.66
C ALA A 279 -15.84 -20.95 -23.92
N MET A 280 -17.15 -20.77 -24.13
CA MET A 280 -18.19 -21.62 -23.55
C MET A 280 -18.08 -23.06 -24.05
N LYS A 281 -17.86 -23.25 -25.36
CA LYS A 281 -17.59 -24.57 -25.95
C LYS A 281 -16.34 -25.22 -25.33
N ALA A 282 -15.27 -24.44 -25.17
CA ALA A 282 -14.01 -24.92 -24.62
C ALA A 282 -14.12 -25.36 -23.15
N TYR A 283 -14.95 -24.69 -22.34
CA TYR A 283 -15.26 -25.14 -20.99
C TYR A 283 -16.08 -26.43 -20.99
N LYS A 284 -17.04 -26.55 -21.92
CA LYS A 284 -17.91 -27.72 -22.06
C LYS A 284 -17.15 -28.98 -22.49
N ASP A 285 -16.22 -28.86 -23.44
CA ASP A 285 -15.39 -29.97 -23.94
C ASP A 285 -14.10 -30.23 -23.14
N GLY A 286 -13.80 -29.37 -22.16
CA GLY A 286 -12.63 -29.49 -21.28
C GLY A 286 -11.30 -29.06 -21.92
N SER A 287 -11.29 -28.50 -23.12
CA SER A 287 -10.11 -27.86 -23.72
C SER A 287 -9.69 -26.59 -22.95
N ARG A 288 -10.61 -25.99 -22.19
CA ARG A 288 -10.33 -24.98 -21.17
C ARG A 288 -10.77 -25.50 -19.80
N LYS A 289 -9.80 -25.77 -18.93
CA LYS A 289 -10.05 -26.28 -17.58
C LYS A 289 -10.36 -25.14 -16.62
N ASP A 290 -11.52 -25.20 -15.98
CA ASP A 290 -11.89 -24.38 -14.82
C ASP A 290 -13.10 -25.04 -14.14
N ASP A 291 -12.96 -25.46 -12.88
CA ASP A 291 -14.01 -26.21 -12.18
C ASP A 291 -15.24 -25.34 -11.87
N THR A 292 -15.05 -24.02 -11.75
CA THR A 292 -16.13 -23.07 -11.48
C THR A 292 -16.98 -22.83 -12.72
N MET A 293 -16.34 -22.71 -13.90
CA MET A 293 -17.02 -22.43 -15.16
C MET A 293 -17.53 -23.66 -15.89
N LYS A 294 -16.99 -24.86 -15.61
CA LYS A 294 -17.45 -26.10 -16.26
C LYS A 294 -18.94 -26.38 -16.03
N GLY A 295 -19.42 -26.23 -14.78
CA GLY A 295 -20.82 -26.46 -14.42
C GLY A 295 -21.80 -25.55 -15.18
N PRO A 296 -21.64 -24.21 -15.11
CA PRO A 296 -22.44 -23.29 -15.91
C PRO A 296 -22.35 -23.55 -17.41
N ALA A 297 -21.17 -23.85 -17.94
CA ALA A 297 -20.97 -24.06 -19.37
C ALA A 297 -21.68 -25.30 -19.95
N VAL A 298 -21.82 -26.39 -19.18
CA VAL A 298 -22.57 -27.57 -19.65
C VAL A 298 -24.08 -27.36 -19.60
N SER A 299 -24.55 -26.42 -18.77
CA SER A 299 -25.98 -26.15 -18.53
C SER A 299 -26.65 -25.24 -19.57
N VAL A 300 -25.86 -24.62 -20.45
CA VAL A 300 -26.36 -23.73 -21.52
C VAL A 300 -26.28 -24.41 -22.89
N ASP A 301 -27.34 -24.27 -23.69
CA ASP A 301 -27.37 -24.71 -25.08
C ASP A 301 -26.76 -23.66 -26.03
N GLU A 302 -26.59 -24.03 -27.30
CA GLU A 302 -25.93 -23.17 -28.30
C GLU A 302 -26.73 -21.90 -28.61
N ASN A 303 -28.06 -21.95 -28.56
CA ASN A 303 -28.92 -20.78 -28.79
C ASN A 303 -28.83 -19.81 -27.62
N ALA A 304 -28.83 -20.31 -26.39
CA ALA A 304 -28.58 -19.53 -25.19
C ALA A 304 -27.20 -18.87 -25.25
N VAL A 305 -26.15 -19.63 -25.58
CA VAL A 305 -24.78 -19.09 -25.73
C VAL A 305 -24.72 -17.99 -26.79
N LYS A 306 -25.36 -18.16 -27.94
CA LYS A 306 -25.44 -17.15 -29.00
C LYS A 306 -26.11 -15.86 -28.53
N ASN A 307 -27.25 -15.98 -27.84
CA ASN A 307 -27.98 -14.83 -27.32
C ASN A 307 -27.21 -14.13 -26.20
N MET A 308 -26.60 -14.88 -25.27
CA MET A 308 -25.74 -14.34 -24.21
C MET A 308 -24.52 -13.61 -24.79
N ALA A 309 -23.90 -14.16 -25.84
CA ALA A 309 -22.81 -13.52 -26.54
C ALA A 309 -23.24 -12.15 -27.12
N ALA A 310 -24.42 -12.09 -27.74
CA ALA A 310 -25.00 -10.84 -28.24
C ALA A 310 -25.28 -9.83 -27.12
N PHE A 311 -25.82 -10.30 -25.98
CA PHE A 311 -26.05 -9.48 -24.80
C PHE A 311 -24.74 -8.90 -24.26
N TYR A 312 -23.76 -9.72 -23.90
CA TYR A 312 -22.51 -9.26 -23.29
C TYR A 312 -21.65 -8.41 -24.23
N ALA A 313 -21.57 -8.74 -25.53
CA ALA A 313 -20.89 -7.90 -26.52
C ALA A 313 -21.50 -6.50 -26.62
N SER A 314 -22.80 -6.37 -26.33
CA SER A 314 -23.50 -5.07 -26.31
C SER A 314 -23.38 -4.30 -24.99
N GLN A 315 -22.83 -4.90 -23.92
CA GLN A 315 -22.65 -4.23 -22.63
C GLN A 315 -21.45 -3.28 -22.67
N GLN A 316 -21.47 -2.22 -21.85
CA GLN A 316 -20.34 -1.29 -21.77
C GLN A 316 -19.28 -1.82 -20.80
N PRO A 317 -18.05 -2.10 -21.25
CA PRO A 317 -17.00 -2.53 -20.34
C PRO A 317 -16.54 -1.38 -19.44
N GLN A 318 -16.06 -1.73 -18.25
CA GLN A 318 -15.56 -0.78 -17.26
C GLN A 318 -14.10 -1.10 -16.91
N PRO A 319 -13.29 -0.09 -16.55
CA PRO A 319 -11.91 -0.33 -16.16
C PRO A 319 -11.87 -1.13 -14.86
N PRO A 320 -10.97 -2.12 -14.73
CA PRO A 320 -10.77 -2.83 -13.47
C PRO A 320 -10.21 -1.86 -12.42
N LYS A 321 -10.38 -2.18 -11.13
CA LYS A 321 -9.90 -1.35 -10.01
C LYS A 321 -8.40 -1.53 -9.79
N VAL A 322 -7.60 -1.17 -10.78
CA VAL A 322 -6.14 -1.31 -10.77
C VAL A 322 -5.49 0.07 -10.70
N ARG A 323 -4.51 0.23 -9.80
CA ARG A 323 -3.73 1.46 -9.71
C ARG A 323 -2.50 1.33 -10.60
N LYS A 324 -2.20 2.40 -11.34
CA LYS A 324 -0.89 2.58 -11.99
C LYS A 324 0.21 2.55 -10.92
N PRO A 325 1.28 1.73 -11.09
CA PRO A 325 2.45 1.78 -10.22
C PRO A 325 3.05 3.19 -10.23
N LEU A 326 3.52 3.62 -9.07
CA LEU A 326 4.12 4.94 -8.91
C LEU A 326 5.62 4.86 -9.14
N THR A 327 6.18 5.93 -9.67
CA THR A 327 7.63 6.12 -9.73
C THR A 327 8.18 6.41 -8.33
N THR A 328 9.49 6.24 -8.13
CA THR A 328 10.15 6.62 -6.86
C THR A 328 9.91 8.10 -6.51
N ALA A 329 9.85 8.99 -7.50
CA ALA A 329 9.57 10.40 -7.27
C ALA A 329 8.12 10.63 -6.79
N GLU A 330 7.16 9.94 -7.38
CA GLU A 330 5.76 10.00 -6.95
C GLU A 330 5.55 9.42 -5.55
N TRP A 331 6.28 8.35 -5.19
CA TRP A 331 6.29 7.83 -3.82
C TRP A 331 6.95 8.80 -2.84
N ALA A 332 8.11 9.36 -3.17
CA ALA A 332 8.80 10.34 -2.33
C ALA A 332 7.90 11.56 -2.05
N GLN A 333 7.21 12.09 -3.07
CA GLN A 333 6.23 13.17 -2.90
C GLN A 333 5.10 12.83 -1.91
N ARG A 334 4.72 11.55 -1.75
CA ARG A 334 3.72 11.14 -0.76
C ARG A 334 4.32 11.04 0.63
N CYS A 335 5.50 10.46 0.76
CA CYS A 335 6.24 10.38 2.01
C CYS A 335 6.56 11.77 2.58
N ASP A 336 6.99 12.70 1.72
CA ASP A 336 7.36 14.07 2.07
C ASP A 336 6.20 14.90 2.64
N ARG A 337 4.94 14.49 2.43
CA ARG A 337 3.77 15.16 3.04
C ARG A 337 3.79 15.10 4.56
N CYS A 338 4.40 14.06 5.13
CA CYS A 338 4.56 13.90 6.57
C CYS A 338 6.03 14.03 6.98
N HIS A 339 6.95 13.54 6.14
CA HIS A 339 8.38 13.54 6.44
C HIS A 339 9.12 14.79 5.93
N GLY A 340 8.41 15.80 5.43
CA GLY A 340 8.98 17.04 4.90
C GLY A 340 9.66 16.88 3.55
N VAL A 341 9.92 18.00 2.87
CA VAL A 341 10.58 18.03 1.56
C VAL A 341 11.96 17.36 1.65
N ASP A 342 12.22 16.42 0.74
CA ASP A 342 13.43 15.59 0.71
C ASP A 342 13.64 14.77 2.00
N GLY A 343 12.58 14.48 2.75
CA GLY A 343 12.64 13.76 4.02
C GLY A 343 13.14 14.60 5.20
N ASN A 344 13.11 15.94 5.11
CA ASN A 344 13.49 16.85 6.19
C ASN A 344 12.27 17.39 6.97
N SER A 345 11.61 16.52 7.75
CA SER A 345 10.33 16.76 8.44
C SER A 345 10.33 17.95 9.35
N THR A 346 9.60 19.03 9.13
CA THR A 346 9.52 20.17 10.08
C THR A 346 8.69 19.87 11.34
N ASP A 347 7.92 18.78 11.35
CA ASP A 347 7.16 18.33 12.52
C ASP A 347 8.10 17.66 13.55
N PRO A 348 8.13 18.13 14.81
CA PRO A 348 9.00 17.56 15.84
C PRO A 348 8.69 16.08 16.19
N ARG A 349 7.48 15.59 15.88
CA ARG A 349 7.06 14.20 16.15
C ARG A 349 7.30 13.26 14.98
N SER A 350 7.57 13.81 13.79
CA SER A 350 7.76 13.03 12.57
C SER A 350 9.26 12.93 12.25
N PRO A 351 9.79 11.72 12.02
CA PRO A 351 11.23 11.56 11.84
C PRO A 351 11.71 12.16 10.52
N ALA A 352 12.92 12.73 10.55
CA ALA A 352 13.68 13.00 9.35
C ALA A 352 14.21 11.68 8.74
N LEU A 353 14.07 11.55 7.43
CA LEU A 353 14.53 10.41 6.62
C LEU A 353 15.82 10.72 5.87
N ALA A 354 16.08 12.01 5.58
CA ALA A 354 17.24 12.46 4.83
C ALA A 354 18.55 12.00 5.49
N GLY A 355 19.50 11.53 4.68
CA GLY A 355 20.81 11.06 5.15
C GLY A 355 20.78 9.78 5.99
N GLN A 356 19.62 9.14 6.15
CA GLN A 356 19.52 7.90 6.91
C GLN A 356 20.06 6.71 6.10
N ARG A 357 20.51 5.65 6.78
CA ARG A 357 21.06 4.48 6.12
C ARG A 357 20.03 3.69 5.31
N VAL A 358 20.47 3.20 4.15
CA VAL A 358 19.65 2.35 3.27
C VAL A 358 19.16 1.10 3.99
N ASP A 359 20.06 0.33 4.61
CA ASP A 359 19.71 -0.93 5.26
C ASP A 359 18.73 -0.74 6.42
N TYR A 360 18.86 0.36 7.16
CA TYR A 360 17.89 0.73 8.19
C TYR A 360 16.54 1.10 7.58
N LEU A 361 16.49 1.97 6.56
CA LEU A 361 15.24 2.38 5.92
C LEU A 361 14.50 1.18 5.31
N GLU A 362 15.21 0.29 4.61
CA GLU A 362 14.63 -0.94 4.06
C GLU A 362 14.03 -1.82 5.17
N THR A 363 14.80 -2.05 6.24
CA THR A 363 14.35 -2.84 7.38
C THR A 363 13.08 -2.26 8.01
N VAL A 364 13.04 -0.94 8.19
CA VAL A 364 11.91 -0.26 8.82
C VAL A 364 10.66 -0.26 7.93
N LEU A 365 10.80 0.03 6.64
CA LEU A 365 9.68 -0.01 5.69
C LEU A 365 9.07 -1.42 5.67
N ARG A 366 9.91 -2.47 5.61
CA ARG A 366 9.47 -3.87 5.65
C ARG A 366 8.83 -4.25 6.98
N ALA A 367 9.32 -3.70 8.10
CA ALA A 367 8.73 -3.95 9.40
C ALA A 367 7.32 -3.36 9.53
N TYR A 368 7.05 -2.20 8.89
CA TYR A 368 5.70 -1.64 8.81
C TYR A 368 4.78 -2.47 7.90
N GLN A 369 5.28 -2.94 6.75
CA GLN A 369 4.51 -3.85 5.88
C GLN A 369 4.09 -5.12 6.61
N LYS A 370 5.03 -5.75 7.32
CA LYS A 370 4.78 -7.00 8.07
C LYS A 370 4.04 -6.80 9.39
N GLY A 371 3.80 -5.55 9.80
CA GLY A 371 3.18 -5.23 11.09
C GLY A 371 4.05 -5.52 12.32
N THR A 372 5.32 -5.92 12.15
CA THR A 372 6.24 -6.13 13.28
C THR A 372 6.64 -4.80 13.95
N ARG A 373 6.57 -3.70 13.20
CA ARG A 373 6.60 -2.33 13.74
C ARG A 373 5.22 -1.72 13.58
N LYS A 374 4.55 -1.43 14.70
CA LYS A 374 3.15 -0.97 14.71
C LYS A 374 3.04 0.52 14.41
N SER A 375 2.31 0.87 13.35
CA SER A 375 1.78 2.22 13.08
C SER A 375 0.72 2.08 11.98
N PRO A 376 -0.56 2.36 12.24
CA PRO A 376 -1.61 2.29 11.22
C PRO A 376 -1.29 3.16 9.99
N GLN A 377 -0.76 4.36 10.22
CA GLN A 377 -0.41 5.31 9.17
C GLN A 377 0.72 4.77 8.30
N MET A 378 1.84 4.33 8.90
CA MET A 378 2.97 3.81 8.12
C MET A 378 2.67 2.45 7.49
N HIS A 379 1.85 1.62 8.12
CA HIS A 379 1.37 0.39 7.49
C HIS A 379 0.60 0.72 6.20
N ALA A 380 -0.39 1.62 6.26
CA ALA A 380 -1.14 2.04 5.07
C ALA A 380 -0.25 2.67 3.99
N MET A 381 0.79 3.41 4.37
CA MET A 381 1.75 3.99 3.42
C MET A 381 2.66 2.96 2.76
N THR A 382 2.99 1.87 3.47
CA THR A 382 3.96 0.86 3.00
C THR A 382 3.32 -0.38 2.39
N ASP A 383 2.04 -0.65 2.67
CA ASP A 383 1.28 -1.82 2.19
C ASP A 383 1.34 -1.99 0.66
N GLY A 384 1.28 -0.88 -0.07
CA GLY A 384 1.35 -0.87 -1.54
C GLY A 384 2.77 -0.82 -2.14
N LEU A 385 3.83 -0.80 -1.32
CA LEU A 385 5.21 -0.73 -1.83
C LEU A 385 5.70 -2.10 -2.28
N THR A 386 6.26 -2.16 -3.49
CA THR A 386 7.01 -3.33 -3.93
C THR A 386 8.40 -3.37 -3.29
N ASP A 387 9.09 -4.52 -3.38
CA ASP A 387 10.49 -4.63 -2.95
C ASP A 387 11.40 -3.62 -3.64
N ALA A 388 11.12 -3.32 -4.91
CA ALA A 388 11.86 -2.32 -5.67
C ALA A 388 11.56 -0.90 -5.16
N ASP A 389 10.31 -0.60 -4.82
CA ASP A 389 9.95 0.71 -4.24
C ASP A 389 10.65 0.92 -2.91
N VAL A 390 10.68 -0.09 -2.04
CA VAL A 390 11.38 -0.04 -0.75
C VAL A 390 12.88 0.26 -0.94
N ALA A 391 13.55 -0.49 -1.81
CA ALA A 391 14.98 -0.29 -2.07
C ALA A 391 15.27 1.09 -2.70
N ASN A 392 14.44 1.53 -3.64
CA ASN A 392 14.60 2.81 -4.32
C ASN A 392 14.33 4.00 -3.38
N LEU A 393 13.30 3.92 -2.53
CA LEU A 393 13.00 4.95 -1.53
C LEU A 393 14.11 5.03 -0.47
N ALA A 394 14.61 3.88 -0.01
CA ALA A 394 15.72 3.84 0.93
C ALA A 394 16.98 4.48 0.35
N ALA A 395 17.35 4.13 -0.89
CA ALA A 395 18.47 4.75 -1.59
C ALA A 395 18.25 6.25 -1.88
N HIS A 396 17.02 6.64 -2.20
CA HIS A 396 16.64 8.04 -2.42
C HIS A 396 16.90 8.89 -1.17
N TYR A 397 16.27 8.55 -0.04
CA TYR A 397 16.40 9.34 1.20
C TYR A 397 17.81 9.28 1.80
N ALA A 398 18.52 8.17 1.65
CA ALA A 398 19.91 8.06 2.10
C ALA A 398 20.83 9.08 1.42
N ARG A 399 20.53 9.47 0.18
CA ARG A 399 21.32 10.45 -0.59
C ARG A 399 20.86 11.89 -0.36
N GLN A 400 19.72 12.11 0.29
CA GLN A 400 19.22 13.44 0.54
C GLN A 400 20.07 14.16 1.59
N LYS A 401 20.33 15.45 1.38
CA LYS A 401 21.08 16.27 2.33
C LYS A 401 20.21 16.50 3.57
N PRO A 402 20.59 15.98 4.75
CA PRO A 402 19.86 16.24 5.97
C PRO A 402 20.03 17.69 6.43
N ARG A 403 19.01 18.21 7.10
CA ARG A 403 18.98 19.51 7.74
C ARG A 403 18.80 19.32 9.24
N ALA A 404 19.69 19.92 10.01
CA ALA A 404 19.58 19.94 11.47
C ALA A 404 18.22 20.54 11.89
N PHE A 405 17.68 20.03 12.99
CA PHE A 405 16.59 20.72 13.68
C PHE A 405 17.15 21.97 14.33
N VAL A 406 16.67 23.16 13.94
CA VAL A 406 17.09 24.39 14.59
C VAL A 406 16.35 24.50 15.92
N TYR A 407 17.10 24.41 17.01
CA TYR A 407 16.61 24.71 18.35
C TYR A 407 16.43 26.22 18.53
N VAL A 408 15.39 26.60 19.27
CA VAL A 408 15.41 27.88 19.98
C VAL A 408 16.04 27.61 21.35
N VAL A 409 17.34 27.89 21.50
CA VAL A 409 17.99 27.83 22.81
C VAL A 409 17.40 28.94 23.67
N LEU A 410 16.65 28.55 24.70
CA LEU A 410 16.10 29.52 25.64
C LEU A 410 17.22 30.02 26.56
N PRO A 411 17.34 31.34 26.80
CA PRO A 411 18.29 31.86 27.76
C PRO A 411 18.01 31.29 29.15
N PRO A 412 19.04 31.10 30.00
CA PRO A 412 18.83 30.65 31.38
C PRO A 412 17.90 31.63 32.09
N LYS A 413 16.92 31.10 32.84
CA LYS A 413 16.10 31.92 33.74
C LYS A 413 17.05 32.61 34.72
N LYS A 414 17.06 33.94 34.71
CA LYS A 414 17.81 34.76 35.66
C LYS A 414 17.28 34.58 37.08
#